data_AF-A0ABD4RLJ0-F1
#
_entry.id   AF-A0ABD4RLJ0-F1
#
_cell.length_a   1.000
_cell.length_b   1.000
_cell.length_c   1.000
_cell.angle_alpha   90.00
_cell.angle_beta   90.00
_cell.angle_gamma   90.00
#
_symmetry.space_group_name_H-M   'P 1'
#
loop_
_entity.id
_entity.type
_entity.pdbx_description
1 polymer ?
#
loop_
_entity_poly.entity_id
_entity_poly.type
_entity_poly.pdbx_seq_one_letter_code
_entity_poly.pdbx_strand_id
1 'polypeptide(L)'
;MKSIDIYTKLKIIFLTSMAMFIIGAAFIFFIENYIVSIIFVLVGIFIDWKFYRCPNCNHYLDSRMELVKNSTYCPYCGKIIK
;
A
#
# COMPACT_ATOMS: atom_id res chain seq x y z
N MET A 1 15.67 -13.34 11.88
CA MET A 1 16.03 -12.94 10.50
C MET A 1 14.86 -13.15 9.54
N LYS A 2 13.67 -12.57 9.83
CA LYS A 2 12.43 -12.75 9.04
C LYS A 2 11.63 -11.44 8.88
N SER A 3 11.98 -10.43 9.67
CA SER A 3 11.36 -9.11 9.74
C SER A 3 11.67 -8.24 8.51
N ILE A 4 12.96 -8.08 8.18
CA ILE A 4 13.46 -7.20 7.08
C ILE A 4 12.75 -7.45 5.74
N ASP A 5 12.38 -8.70 5.47
CA ASP A 5 11.69 -9.11 4.25
C ASP A 5 10.23 -8.59 4.20
N ILE A 6 9.55 -8.54 5.35
CA ILE A 6 8.15 -8.11 5.47
C ILE A 6 8.05 -6.60 5.25
N TYR A 7 8.93 -5.82 5.86
CA TYR A 7 8.99 -4.37 5.64
C TYR A 7 9.25 -4.04 4.17
N THR A 8 10.20 -4.75 3.55
CA THR A 8 10.52 -4.57 2.13
C THR A 8 9.32 -4.89 1.24
N LYS A 9 8.57 -5.96 1.55
CA LYS A 9 7.33 -6.32 0.84
C LYS A 9 6.24 -5.24 0.98
N LEU A 10 5.98 -4.76 2.20
CA LEU A 10 4.99 -3.71 2.44
C LEU A 10 5.36 -2.41 1.71
N LYS A 11 6.65 -2.04 1.72
CA LYS A 11 7.15 -0.87 1.01
C LYS A 11 7.00 -1.00 -0.50
N ILE A 12 7.30 -2.18 -1.06
CA ILE A 12 7.08 -2.46 -2.48
C ILE A 12 5.60 -2.33 -2.82
N ILE A 13 4.71 -2.90 -2.01
CA ILE A 13 3.26 -2.83 -2.21
C ILE A 13 2.78 -1.37 -2.22
N PHE A 14 3.21 -0.57 -1.23
CA PHE A 14 2.91 0.86 -1.18
C PHE A 14 3.42 1.62 -2.41
N LEU A 15 4.65 1.35 -2.84
CA LEU A 15 5.23 1.99 -4.01
C LEU A 15 4.48 1.60 -5.29
N THR A 16 4.08 0.33 -5.41
CA THR A 16 3.27 -0.15 -6.55
C THR A 16 1.86 0.46 -6.54
N SER A 17 1.22 0.63 -5.39
CA SER A 17 -0.11 1.24 -5.33
C SER A 17 -0.03 2.73 -5.67
N MET A 18 0.95 3.48 -5.13
CA MET A 18 1.19 4.87 -5.56
C MET A 18 1.44 4.98 -7.08
N ALA A 19 2.26 4.11 -7.65
CA ALA A 19 2.52 4.11 -9.09
C ALA A 19 1.24 3.82 -9.91
N MET A 20 0.41 2.87 -9.48
CA MET A 20 -0.87 2.58 -10.13
C MET A 20 -1.81 3.79 -10.12
N PHE A 21 -1.89 4.54 -9.02
CA PHE A 21 -2.70 5.75 -8.96
C PHE A 21 -2.19 6.84 -9.90
N ILE A 22 -0.86 7.04 -9.99
CA ILE A 22 -0.25 8.01 -10.90
C ILE A 22 -0.53 7.64 -12.37
N ILE A 23 -0.38 6.36 -12.72
CA ILE A 23 -0.68 5.86 -14.07
C ILE A 23 -2.18 6.03 -14.37
N GLY A 24 -3.06 5.66 -13.42
CA GLY A 24 -4.51 5.82 -13.57
C GLY A 24 -4.93 7.27 -13.79
N ALA A 25 -4.28 8.23 -13.12
CA ALA A 25 -4.50 9.66 -13.33
C ALA A 25 -4.00 10.13 -14.71
N ALA A 26 -2.84 9.66 -15.15
CA ALA A 26 -2.31 9.96 -16.48
C ALA A 26 -3.23 9.44 -17.60
N PHE A 27 -3.81 8.24 -17.44
CA PHE A 27 -4.76 7.68 -18.39
C PHE A 27 -6.04 8.51 -18.54
N ILE A 28 -6.55 9.09 -17.44
CA ILE A 28 -7.69 10.02 -17.49
C ILE A 28 -7.32 11.24 -18.35
N PHE A 29 -6.14 11.82 -18.12
CA PHE A 29 -5.72 13.07 -18.76
C PHE A 29 -5.40 12.91 -20.27
N PHE A 30 -4.87 11.75 -20.68
CA PHE A 30 -4.41 11.54 -22.06
C PHE A 30 -5.38 10.77 -22.95
N ILE A 31 -6.18 9.85 -22.40
CA ILE A 31 -6.95 8.87 -23.19
C ILE A 31 -8.47 9.02 -22.96
N GLU A 32 -8.90 9.84 -21.98
CA GLU A 32 -10.31 10.03 -21.58
C GLU A 32 -11.06 8.73 -21.24
N ASN A 33 -10.34 7.63 -21.02
CA ASN A 33 -10.91 6.33 -20.71
C ASN A 33 -11.10 6.16 -19.19
N TYR A 34 -12.19 6.73 -18.68
CA TYR A 34 -12.55 6.69 -17.25
C TYR A 34 -12.73 5.27 -16.69
N ILE A 35 -13.23 4.33 -17.52
CA ILE A 35 -13.48 2.94 -17.11
C ILE A 35 -12.19 2.26 -16.65
N VAL A 36 -11.10 2.44 -17.40
CA VAL A 36 -9.80 1.84 -17.10
C VAL A 36 -9.26 2.38 -15.78
N SER A 37 -9.38 3.69 -15.57
CA SER A 37 -8.94 4.32 -14.32
C SER A 37 -9.71 3.81 -13.10
N ILE A 38 -11.04 3.66 -13.22
CA ILE A 38 -11.87 3.07 -12.15
C ILE A 38 -11.40 1.66 -11.81
N ILE A 39 -11.10 0.83 -12.81
CA ILE A 39 -10.60 -0.54 -12.60
C ILE A 39 -9.26 -0.51 -11.86
N PHE A 40 -8.31 0.35 -12.27
CA PHE A 40 -7.02 0.49 -11.59
C PHE A 40 -7.17 0.92 -10.12
N VAL A 41 -8.05 1.87 -9.84
CA VAL A 41 -8.34 2.33 -8.48
C VAL A 41 -8.90 1.18 -7.63
N LEU A 42 -9.88 0.43 -8.14
CA LEU A 42 -10.47 -0.69 -7.43
C LEU A 42 -9.46 -1.80 -7.14
N VAL A 43 -8.60 -2.13 -8.11
CA VAL A 43 -7.53 -3.11 -7.94
C VAL A 43 -6.52 -2.64 -6.89
N GLY A 44 -6.12 -1.36 -6.92
CA GLY A 44 -5.23 -0.77 -5.91
C GLY A 44 -5.80 -0.88 -4.50
N ILE A 45 -7.06 -0.49 -4.32
CA ILE A 45 -7.77 -0.59 -3.03
C ILE A 45 -7.83 -2.05 -2.54
N PHE A 46 -8.09 -3.00 -3.45
CA PHE A 46 -8.15 -4.42 -3.09
C PHE A 46 -6.79 -4.97 -2.63
N ILE A 47 -5.71 -4.59 -3.32
CA ILE A 47 -4.34 -4.98 -2.95
C ILE A 47 -3.98 -4.42 -1.58
N ASP A 48 -4.23 -3.13 -1.35
CA ASP A 48 -3.98 -2.49 -0.05
C ASP A 48 -4.78 -3.19 1.06
N TRP A 49 -6.08 -3.44 0.83
CA TRP A 49 -6.91 -4.12 1.83
C TRP A 49 -6.47 -5.56 2.15
N LYS A 50 -5.96 -6.28 1.14
CA LYS A 50 -5.54 -7.68 1.30
C LYS A 50 -4.16 -7.80 1.95
N PHE A 51 -3.20 -6.98 1.53
CA PHE A 51 -1.79 -7.17 1.87
C PHE A 51 -1.24 -6.15 2.87
N TYR A 52 -1.90 -5.02 3.07
CA TYR A 52 -1.46 -3.97 3.99
C TYR A 52 -1.90 -4.28 5.43
N ARG A 53 -1.33 -5.35 6.00
CA ARG A 53 -1.67 -5.86 7.34
C ARG A 53 -0.45 -5.98 8.22
N CYS A 54 -0.67 -5.82 9.53
CA CYS A 54 0.40 -5.89 10.50
C CYS A 54 0.87 -7.33 10.62
N PRO A 55 2.16 -7.64 10.49
CA PRO A 55 2.65 -9.01 10.66
C PRO A 55 2.47 -9.53 12.10
N ASN A 56 2.36 -8.62 13.08
CA ASN A 56 2.30 -9.00 14.48
C ASN A 56 0.88 -9.14 15.05
N CYS A 57 -0.06 -8.29 14.64
CA CYS A 57 -1.45 -8.36 15.12
C CYS A 57 -2.49 -8.59 14.01
N ASN A 58 -2.05 -8.66 12.75
CA ASN A 58 -2.88 -8.88 11.57
C ASN A 58 -4.01 -7.87 11.35
N HIS A 59 -4.02 -6.76 12.10
CA HIS A 59 -4.89 -5.62 11.85
C HIS A 59 -4.50 -4.94 10.53
N TYR A 60 -5.50 -4.36 9.88
CA TYR A 60 -5.28 -3.50 8.72
C TYR A 60 -4.42 -2.29 9.14
N LEU A 61 -3.44 -1.94 8.32
CA LEU A 61 -2.74 -0.68 8.47
C LEU A 61 -3.38 0.34 7.55
N ASP A 62 -3.33 1.60 7.98
CA ASP A 62 -3.66 2.70 7.10
C ASP A 62 -2.55 2.84 6.05
N SER A 63 -2.90 2.76 4.76
CA SER A 63 -1.96 2.95 3.65
C SER A 63 -1.34 4.34 3.64
N ARG A 64 -1.92 5.29 4.39
CA ARG A 64 -1.35 6.63 4.61
C ARG A 64 -0.21 6.66 5.62
N MET A 65 0.07 5.56 6.31
CA MET A 65 1.24 5.50 7.19
C MET A 65 2.51 5.52 6.36
N GLU A 66 3.41 6.45 6.65
CA GLU A 66 4.76 6.48 6.09
C GLU A 66 5.58 5.27 6.59
N LEU A 67 5.34 4.09 6.01
CA LEU A 67 6.18 2.91 6.16
C LEU A 67 7.58 3.11 5.58
N VAL A 68 7.96 4.32 5.15
CA VAL A 68 9.29 4.65 4.62
C VAL A 68 10.28 4.90 5.77
N LYS A 69 9.79 5.22 6.97
CA LYS A 69 10.63 5.43 8.14
C LYS A 69 10.82 4.12 8.90
N ASN A 70 12.08 3.78 9.17
CA ASN A 70 12.54 2.59 9.92
C ASN A 70 12.00 2.49 11.36
N SER A 71 11.15 3.42 11.80
CA SER A 71 10.54 3.52 13.13
C SER A 71 9.01 3.48 13.10
N THR A 72 8.39 3.02 12.01
CA THR A 72 6.93 2.97 11.93
C THR A 72 6.37 1.92 12.89
N TYR A 73 5.50 2.36 13.80
CA TYR A 73 4.84 1.51 14.79
C TYR A 73 3.40 1.23 14.37
N CYS A 74 2.91 0.03 14.68
CA CYS A 74 1.50 -0.31 14.49
C CYS A 74 0.66 0.37 15.58
N PRO A 75 -0.40 1.14 15.25
CA PRO A 75 -1.19 1.88 16.24
C PRO A 75 -2.06 0.94 17.09
N TYR A 76 -2.32 -0.28 16.62
CA TYR A 76 -3.15 -1.26 17.32
C TYR A 76 -2.38 -2.08 18.35
N CYS A 77 -1.13 -2.45 18.06
CA CYS A 77 -0.35 -3.31 18.95
C CYS A 77 0.88 -2.64 19.56
N GLY A 78 1.16 -1.38 19.20
CA GLY A 78 2.32 -0.61 19.68
C GLY A 78 3.68 -1.18 19.26
N LYS A 79 3.71 -2.28 18.49
CA LYS A 79 4.96 -2.91 18.06
C LYS A 79 5.49 -2.24 16.79
N ILE A 80 6.81 -2.13 16.73
CA ILE A 80 7.52 -1.66 15.53
C ILE A 80 7.30 -2.68 14.42
N ILE A 81 6.92 -2.20 13.24
CA ILE A 81 6.75 -3.01 12.04
C ILE A 81 8.16 -3.26 11.51
N LYS A 82 8.78 -4.34 11.98
CA LYS A 82 10.11 -4.77 11.54
C LYS A 82 10.01 -5.88 10.53
#